data_AF-A0A8J7CSF2-F1
#
_entry.id   AF-A0A8J7CSF2-F1
#
_cell.length_a   1.000
_cell.length_b   1.000
_cell.length_c   1.000
_cell.angle_alpha   90.00
_cell.angle_beta   90.00
_cell.angle_gamma   90.00
#
_symmetry.space_group_name_H-M   'P 1'
#
loop_
_entity.id
_entity.type
_entity.pdbx_description
1 polymer ?
#
loop_
_entity_poly.entity_id
_entity_poly.type
_entity_poly.pdbx_seq_one_letter_code
_entity_poly.pdbx_strand_id
1 'polypeptide(L)'
;MATIDRFKDVLETGTIIDANDMEAPISAQMKYDYLAAVHTMEQLDKLAREIENRKRSRTALKDDLFKSCRQAIKKIADDKDALNLKRIDDAIKLLTDCRREIMKIDSAARESDKLFGFIKDGVSAGH
;
A
#
# COMPACT_ATOMS: atom_id res chain seq x y z
N MET A 1 9.56 -13.58 5.02
CA MET A 1 9.28 -14.76 4.16
C MET A 1 9.87 -16.04 4.75
N ALA A 2 11.12 -16.04 5.24
CA ALA A 2 11.73 -17.21 5.90
C ALA A 2 10.89 -17.91 7.00
N THR A 3 10.08 -17.18 7.77
CA THR A 3 9.18 -17.76 8.79
C THR A 3 7.97 -18.49 8.20
N ILE A 4 7.38 -17.97 7.12
CA ILE A 4 6.26 -18.65 6.42
C ILE A 4 6.78 -19.94 5.79
N ASP A 5 7.96 -19.87 5.16
CA ASP A 5 8.58 -21.01 4.51
C ASP A 5 8.91 -22.11 5.53
N ARG A 6 9.34 -21.75 6.75
CA ARG A 6 9.51 -22.71 7.86
C ARG A 6 8.20 -23.36 8.31
N PHE A 7 7.10 -22.60 8.44
CA PHE A 7 5.82 -23.21 8.82
C PHE A 7 5.25 -24.11 7.71
N LYS A 8 5.47 -23.76 6.44
CA LYS A 8 5.14 -24.63 5.30
C LYS A 8 5.96 -25.92 5.33
N ASP A 9 7.25 -25.81 5.58
CA ASP A 9 8.15 -26.96 5.72
C ASP A 9 7.69 -27.89 6.85
N VAL A 10 7.38 -27.36 8.04
CA VAL A 10 6.83 -28.15 9.17
C VAL A 10 5.50 -28.81 8.83
N LEU A 11 4.63 -28.16 8.02
CA LEU A 11 3.37 -28.75 7.58
C LEU A 11 3.56 -29.85 6.53
N GLU A 12 4.60 -29.75 5.70
CA GLU A 12 4.96 -30.74 4.67
C GLU A 12 5.66 -31.95 5.28
N THR A 13 6.64 -31.73 6.17
CA THR A 13 7.38 -32.80 6.86
C THR A 13 6.54 -33.45 7.95
N GLY A 14 5.64 -32.70 8.58
CA GLY A 14 4.84 -33.16 9.70
C GLY A 14 5.66 -33.35 10.99
N THR A 15 6.87 -32.78 11.06
CA THR A 15 7.78 -32.93 12.20
C THR A 15 8.27 -31.58 12.71
N ILE A 16 8.55 -31.51 14.01
CA ILE A 16 9.21 -30.40 14.69
C ILE A 16 10.40 -30.91 15.50
N ILE A 17 11.33 -30.03 15.84
CA ILE A 17 12.38 -30.31 16.81
C ILE A 17 11.82 -30.02 18.21
N ASP A 18 11.84 -31.02 19.08
CA ASP A 18 11.35 -30.93 20.45
C ASP A 18 12.38 -30.28 21.40
N ALA A 19 12.04 -30.16 22.69
CA ALA A 19 12.90 -29.53 23.70
C ALA A 19 14.23 -30.27 23.97
N ASN A 20 14.40 -31.48 23.44
CA ASN A 20 15.59 -32.30 23.57
C ASN A 20 16.36 -32.41 22.24
N ASP A 21 16.08 -31.51 21.29
CA ASP A 21 16.65 -31.51 19.93
C ASP A 21 16.33 -32.77 19.11
N MET A 22 15.22 -33.47 19.40
CA MET A 22 14.79 -34.64 18.65
C MET A 22 13.60 -34.33 17.72
N GLU A 23 13.57 -34.97 16.54
CA GLU A 23 12.42 -34.87 15.63
C GLU A 23 11.20 -35.57 16.24
N ALA A 24 10.12 -34.82 16.41
CA ALA A 24 8.84 -35.30 16.92
C ALA A 24 7.71 -34.96 15.93
N PRO A 25 6.72 -35.85 15.75
CA PRO A 25 5.59 -35.56 14.88
C PRO A 25 4.71 -34.44 15.44
N ILE A 26 4.17 -33.59 14.57
CA ILE A 26 3.23 -32.55 14.99
C ILE A 26 1.89 -33.16 15.41
N SER A 27 1.32 -32.63 16.49
CA SER A 27 -0.06 -32.98 16.88
C SER A 27 -1.09 -32.41 15.89
N ALA A 28 -2.31 -32.94 15.90
CA ALA A 28 -3.40 -32.42 15.07
C ALA A 28 -3.71 -30.94 15.36
N GLN A 29 -3.63 -30.52 16.63
CA GLN A 29 -3.82 -29.12 17.02
C GLN A 29 -2.70 -28.24 16.46
N MET A 30 -1.44 -28.68 16.59
CA MET A 30 -0.30 -27.93 16.04
C MET A 30 -0.39 -27.79 14.52
N LYS A 31 -0.83 -28.84 13.82
CA LYS A 31 -1.07 -28.79 12.38
C LYS A 31 -2.11 -27.72 12.03
N TYR A 32 -3.20 -27.64 12.79
CA TYR A 32 -4.22 -26.60 12.61
C TYR A 32 -3.65 -25.20 12.86
N ASP A 33 -2.89 -25.02 13.95
CA ASP A 33 -2.31 -23.73 14.32
C ASP A 33 -1.30 -23.24 13.26
N TYR A 34 -0.43 -24.12 12.76
CA TYR A 34 0.49 -23.79 11.67
C TYR A 34 -0.24 -23.44 10.36
N LEU A 35 -1.31 -24.18 10.02
CA LEU A 35 -2.13 -23.86 8.83
C LEU A 35 -2.77 -22.47 8.97
N ALA A 36 -3.34 -22.16 10.14
CA ALA A 36 -3.94 -20.87 10.41
C ALA A 36 -2.91 -19.73 10.35
N ALA A 37 -1.71 -19.96 10.89
CA ALA A 37 -0.59 -19.01 10.84
C ALA A 37 -0.15 -18.76 9.39
N VAL A 38 0.11 -19.81 8.60
CA VAL A 38 0.50 -19.68 7.18
C VAL A 38 -0.55 -18.90 6.40
N HIS A 39 -1.83 -19.26 6.53
CA HIS A 39 -2.92 -18.56 5.84
C HIS A 39 -2.95 -17.07 6.22
N THR A 40 -2.86 -16.75 7.52
CA THR A 40 -2.87 -15.35 7.99
C THR A 40 -1.68 -14.57 7.45
N MET A 41 -0.48 -15.15 7.47
CA MET A 41 0.73 -14.49 6.96
C MET A 41 0.68 -14.27 5.45
N GLU A 42 0.10 -15.19 4.67
CA GLU A 42 -0.13 -15.01 3.23
C GLU A 42 -1.12 -13.88 2.93
N GLN A 43 -2.18 -13.75 3.74
CA GLN A 43 -3.14 -12.64 3.60
C GLN A 43 -2.46 -11.29 3.90
N LEU A 44 -1.60 -11.22 4.93
CA LEU A 44 -0.83 -10.03 5.25
C LEU A 44 0.13 -9.63 4.12
N ASP A 45 0.79 -10.61 3.48
CA ASP A 45 1.68 -10.33 2.34
C ASP A 45 0.90 -9.81 1.13
N LYS A 46 -0.28 -10.38 0.83
CA LYS A 46 -1.18 -9.86 -0.22
C LYS A 46 -1.60 -8.42 0.06
N LEU A 47 -2.02 -8.12 1.29
CA LEU A 47 -2.40 -6.77 1.72
C LEU A 47 -1.23 -5.78 1.60
N ALA A 48 -0.01 -6.19 2.00
CA ALA A 48 1.18 -5.37 1.87
C ALA A 48 1.48 -5.02 0.40
N ARG A 49 1.38 -6.01 -0.51
CA ARG A 49 1.54 -5.79 -1.96
C ARG A 49 0.46 -4.87 -2.53
N GLU A 50 -0.80 -5.03 -2.12
CA GLU A 50 -1.87 -4.13 -2.54
C GLU A 50 -1.64 -2.69 -2.09
N ILE A 51 -1.15 -2.47 -0.86
CA ILE A 51 -0.80 -1.13 -0.38
C ILE A 51 0.31 -0.52 -1.23
N GLU A 52 1.33 -1.30 -1.58
CA GLU A 52 2.43 -0.85 -2.45
C GLU A 52 1.92 -0.51 -3.87
N ASN A 53 1.04 -1.33 -4.43
CA ASN A 53 0.38 -1.03 -5.71
C ASN A 53 -0.42 0.27 -5.64
N ARG A 54 -1.18 0.50 -4.55
CA ARG A 54 -1.90 1.76 -4.33
C ARG A 54 -0.96 2.97 -4.22
N LYS A 55 0.22 2.82 -3.62
CA LYS A 55 1.25 3.88 -3.59
C LYS A 55 1.65 4.28 -5.00
N ARG A 56 1.97 3.30 -5.86
CA ARG A 56 2.34 3.55 -7.27
C ARG A 56 1.21 4.20 -8.06
N SER A 57 -0.03 3.70 -7.92
CA SER A 57 -1.19 4.29 -8.58
C SER A 57 -1.45 5.74 -8.16
N ARG A 58 -1.24 6.09 -6.88
CA ARG A 58 -1.36 7.48 -6.40
C ARG A 58 -0.30 8.40 -7.01
N THR A 59 0.95 7.94 -7.12
CA THR A 59 2.01 8.72 -7.78
C THR A 59 1.64 9.00 -9.23
N ALA A 60 1.21 7.99 -9.98
CA ALA A 60 0.77 8.15 -11.36
C ALA A 60 -0.41 9.14 -11.47
N LEU A 61 -1.42 9.01 -10.61
CA LEU A 61 -2.58 9.89 -10.60
C LEU A 61 -2.21 11.35 -10.28
N LYS A 62 -1.23 11.56 -9.38
CA LYS A 62 -0.71 12.88 -9.04
C LYS A 62 0.04 13.52 -10.22
N ASP A 63 0.85 12.74 -10.92
CA ASP A 63 1.56 13.19 -12.11
C ASP A 63 0.60 13.55 -13.26
N ASP A 64 -0.41 12.72 -13.49
CA ASP A 64 -1.46 12.97 -14.49
C ASP A 64 -2.30 14.21 -14.15
N LEU A 65 -2.63 14.40 -12.88
CA LEU A 65 -3.32 15.60 -12.40
C LEU A 65 -2.45 16.84 -12.65
N PHE A 66 -1.17 16.82 -12.27
CA PHE A 66 -0.27 17.95 -12.51
C PHE A 66 -0.11 18.25 -14.00
N LYS A 67 0.01 17.23 -14.84
CA LYS A 67 0.11 17.39 -16.30
C LYS A 67 -1.15 18.03 -16.87
N SER A 68 -2.32 17.53 -16.48
CA SER A 68 -3.63 18.07 -16.87
C SER A 68 -3.81 19.52 -16.42
N CYS A 69 -3.50 19.83 -15.15
CA CYS A 69 -3.58 21.19 -14.62
C CYS A 69 -2.64 22.15 -15.37
N ARG A 70 -1.39 21.74 -15.63
CA ARG A 70 -0.42 22.54 -16.40
C ARG A 70 -0.89 22.80 -17.83
N GLN A 71 -1.43 21.79 -18.52
CA GLN A 71 -1.95 21.94 -19.87
C GLN A 71 -3.15 22.90 -19.91
N ALA A 72 -4.04 22.81 -18.93
CA ALA A 72 -5.18 23.73 -18.83
C ALA A 72 -4.74 25.18 -18.58
N ILE A 73 -3.79 25.41 -17.65
CA ILE A 73 -3.22 26.74 -17.40
C ILE A 73 -2.50 27.27 -18.64
N LYS A 74 -1.73 26.43 -19.33
CA LYS A 74 -1.05 26.80 -20.57
C LYS A 74 -2.04 27.25 -21.65
N LYS A 75 -3.17 26.54 -21.81
CA LYS A 75 -4.25 26.97 -22.73
C LYS A 75 -4.83 28.34 -22.36
N ILE A 76 -4.95 28.64 -21.07
CA ILE A 76 -5.40 29.97 -20.61
C ILE A 76 -4.36 31.05 -20.92
N ALA A 77 -3.07 30.74 -20.75
CA ALA A 77 -1.96 31.68 -20.94
C ALA A 77 -1.58 31.92 -22.41
N ASP A 78 -1.69 30.90 -23.27
CA ASP A 78 -1.31 30.99 -24.69
C ASP A 78 -2.31 31.83 -25.52
N ASP A 79 -3.49 32.07 -24.98
CA ASP A 79 -4.55 32.84 -25.63
C ASP A 79 -4.44 34.34 -25.26
N LYS A 80 -3.48 34.99 -25.93
CA LYS A 80 -2.95 36.32 -25.62
C LYS A 80 -3.94 37.48 -25.82
N ASP A 81 -4.96 37.31 -26.65
CA ASP A 81 -5.94 38.36 -26.95
C ASP A 81 -7.04 38.49 -25.87
N ALA A 82 -7.06 37.59 -24.88
CA ALA A 82 -8.15 37.47 -23.91
C ALA A 82 -7.68 37.34 -22.45
N LEU A 83 -6.45 37.71 -22.12
CA LEU A 83 -5.98 37.73 -20.72
C LEU A 83 -6.69 38.83 -19.93
N ASN A 84 -7.85 38.50 -19.38
CA ASN A 84 -8.70 39.38 -18.57
C ASN A 84 -8.93 38.79 -17.16
N LEU A 85 -9.48 39.60 -16.25
CA LEU A 85 -9.77 39.21 -14.87
C LEU A 85 -10.53 37.88 -14.75
N LYS A 86 -11.50 37.62 -15.63
CA LYS A 86 -12.27 36.36 -15.63
C LYS A 86 -11.39 35.14 -15.88
N ARG A 87 -10.42 35.22 -16.81
CA ARG A 87 -9.51 34.11 -17.07
C ARG A 87 -8.49 33.89 -15.96
N ILE A 88 -8.06 34.96 -15.30
CA ILE A 88 -7.24 34.88 -14.10
C ILE A 88 -8.02 34.16 -13.00
N ASP A 89 -9.29 34.53 -12.78
CA ASP A 89 -10.17 33.84 -11.83
C ASP A 89 -10.37 32.36 -12.18
N ASP A 90 -10.58 32.03 -13.46
CA ASP A 90 -10.74 30.64 -13.91
C ASP A 90 -9.45 29.83 -13.69
N ALA A 91 -8.27 30.42 -13.93
CA ALA A 91 -6.98 29.79 -13.63
C ALA A 91 -6.78 29.57 -12.12
N ILE A 92 -7.15 30.55 -11.28
CA ILE A 92 -7.08 30.46 -9.82
C ILE A 92 -8.01 29.36 -9.30
N LYS A 93 -9.24 29.27 -9.83
CA LYS A 93 -10.18 28.19 -9.49
C LYS A 93 -9.60 26.83 -9.83
N LEU A 94 -9.06 26.67 -11.05
CA LEU A 94 -8.46 25.42 -11.48
C LEU A 94 -7.27 25.02 -10.59
N LEU A 95 -6.41 25.97 -10.21
CA LEU A 95 -5.31 25.72 -9.26
C LEU A 95 -5.82 25.31 -7.87
N THR A 96 -6.91 25.93 -7.41
CA THR A 96 -7.54 25.62 -6.11
C THR A 96 -8.15 24.22 -6.11
N ASP A 97 -8.82 23.84 -7.18
CA ASP A 97 -9.39 22.50 -7.34
C ASP A 97 -8.28 21.45 -7.44
N CYS A 98 -7.24 21.73 -8.24
CA CYS A 98 -6.05 20.87 -8.33
C CYS A 98 -5.41 20.66 -6.95
N ARG A 99 -5.28 21.72 -6.13
CA ARG A 99 -4.78 21.63 -4.75
C ARG A 99 -5.68 20.76 -3.87
N ARG A 100 -7.00 20.89 -3.96
CA ARG A 100 -7.94 20.08 -3.16
C ARG A 100 -7.82 18.60 -3.49
N GLU A 101 -7.72 18.23 -4.76
CA GLU A 101 -7.55 16.84 -5.16
C GLU A 101 -6.20 16.27 -4.70
N ILE A 102 -5.12 17.06 -4.78
CA ILE A 102 -3.81 16.66 -4.24
C ILE A 102 -3.90 16.38 -2.73
N MET A 103 -4.59 17.25 -1.97
CA MET A 103 -4.77 17.04 -0.53
C MET A 103 -5.51 15.73 -0.21
N LYS A 104 -6.50 15.33 -1.02
CA LYS A 104 -7.18 14.04 -0.87
C LYS A 104 -6.24 12.86 -1.13
N ILE A 105 -5.43 12.94 -2.19
CA ILE A 105 -4.42 11.92 -2.52
C ILE A 105 -3.41 11.78 -1.37
N ASP A 106 -2.89 12.90 -0.86
CA ASP A 106 -1.91 12.92 0.22
C ASP A 106 -2.52 12.40 1.54
N SER A 107 -3.79 12.68 1.83
CA SER A 107 -4.50 12.11 2.98
C SER A 107 -4.60 10.58 2.89
N ALA A 108 -5.03 10.06 1.73
CA ALA A 108 -5.10 8.62 1.50
C ALA A 108 -3.73 7.93 1.56
N ALA A 109 -2.66 8.64 1.18
CA ALA A 109 -1.29 8.16 1.33
C ALA A 109 -0.91 7.97 2.79
N ARG A 110 -1.17 8.95 3.66
CA ARG A 110 -0.89 8.87 5.11
C ARG A 110 -1.63 7.71 5.78
N GLU A 111 -2.90 7.51 5.44
CA GLU A 111 -3.67 6.37 5.95
C GLU A 111 -3.08 5.02 5.50
N SER A 112 -2.68 4.93 4.22
CA SER A 112 -2.04 3.73 3.68
C SER A 112 -0.70 3.44 4.36
N ASP A 113 0.11 4.46 4.63
CA ASP A 113 1.39 4.32 5.33
C ASP A 113 1.20 3.86 6.77
N LYS A 114 0.17 4.36 7.46
CA LYS A 114 -0.20 3.91 8.81
C LYS A 114 -0.62 2.43 8.81
N LEU A 115 -1.45 2.01 7.84
CA LEU A 115 -1.86 0.61 7.68
C LEU A 115 -0.67 -0.29 7.38
N PHE A 116 0.23 0.14 6.50
CA PHE A 116 1.46 -0.60 6.21
C PHE A 116 2.35 -0.76 7.45
N GLY A 117 2.45 0.29 8.27
CA GLY A 117 3.11 0.25 9.58
C GLY A 117 2.51 -0.83 10.48
N PHE A 118 1.19 -0.84 10.66
CA PHE A 118 0.52 -1.86 11.48
C PHE A 118 0.72 -3.29 10.96
N ILE A 119 0.70 -3.50 9.64
CA ILE A 119 0.97 -4.81 9.05
C ILE A 119 2.42 -5.22 9.36
N LYS A 120 3.38 -4.30 9.18
CA LYS A 120 4.79 -4.58 9.47
C LYS A 120 5.00 -4.88 10.95
N ASP A 121 4.43 -4.09 11.85
CA ASP A 121 4.55 -4.28 13.29
C ASP A 121 3.91 -5.61 13.72
N GLY A 122 2.73 -5.95 13.19
CA GLY A 122 2.08 -7.24 13.47
C GLY A 122 2.87 -8.46 12.97
N VAL A 123 3.55 -8.34 11.82
CA VAL A 123 4.46 -9.39 11.32
C VAL A 123 5.76 -9.45 12.14
N SER A 124 6.23 -8.31 12.66
CA SER A 124 7.50 -8.21 13.40
C SER A 124 7.37 -8.59 14.88
N ALA A 125 6.19 -8.42 15.48
CA ALA A 125 5.93 -8.76 16.88
C ALA A 125 5.90 -10.28 17.16
N GLY A 126 5.93 -11.11 16.11
CA GLY A 126 6.10 -12.56 16.19
C GLY A 126 7.56 -13.03 16.08
N HIS A 127 8.53 -12.13 16.16
CA HIS A 127 9.98 -12.42 16.18
C HIS A 127 10.59 -12.20 17.56
#